data_AF-A0A507DZZ8-F1
#
_entry.id   AF-A0A507DZZ8-F1
#
_cell.length_a   1.000
_cell.length_b   1.000
_cell.length_c   1.000
_cell.angle_alpha   90.00
_cell.angle_beta   90.00
_cell.angle_gamma   90.00
#
_symmetry.space_group_name_H-M   'P 1'
#
loop_
_entity.id
_entity.type
_entity.pdbx_description
1 polymer ?
#
loop_
_entity_poly.entity_id
_entity_poly.type
_entity_poly.pdbx_seq_one_letter_code
_entity_poly.pdbx_strand_id
1 'polypeptide(L)'
;MAKDRLSNIRPSSSYVPVAESPQPAAEIPLQPLAATPQSYGTPSIAPSNQWAASSAYSNTPPEILIMLPAENLDTFYKQVEVLTTYIVKIDQNVEQMGWSNKRLTSEVDPRVIQEQENRLETSLAETQELIKKTKEGVKNLKRSKRGDVSVRKSQFDSVSAKLMRSIKLFQTVQLDIKASRKAQIIRQYKIAKPDATNDEIEQAIESGRSDVFSRAMVSSSVSEQQRVLGEVEKRNQAIQRLAQSFSELVQLANEMNELIQSQQEFLDIIEVRVDKTIVNVEAGNVQLTQANESALGARNTQKIIAGVVVVVVVIIIIILVVKFAPAKK
;
A
#
# COMPACT_ATOMS: atom_id res chain seq x y z
N MET A 1 -60.74 49.22 5.34
CA MET A 1 -59.90 50.36 5.76
C MET A 1 -58.53 49.76 6.09
N ALA A 2 -57.53 49.79 5.19
CA ALA A 2 -56.60 50.91 4.97
C ALA A 2 -56.00 51.41 6.30
N LYS A 3 -54.71 51.62 6.51
CA LYS A 3 -53.46 51.60 5.72
C LYS A 3 -52.36 51.88 6.77
N ASP A 4 -51.11 51.58 6.43
CA ASP A 4 -49.87 52.14 7.01
C ASP A 4 -49.57 51.90 8.50
N ARG A 5 -48.42 51.26 8.77
CA ARG A 5 -47.23 51.89 9.38
C ARG A 5 -46.04 50.93 9.33
N LEU A 6 -45.26 51.03 8.25
CA LEU A 6 -43.86 50.62 8.20
C LEU A 6 -43.01 51.80 8.68
N SER A 7 -42.24 51.63 9.76
CA SER A 7 -40.97 52.35 9.97
C SER A 7 -40.28 51.92 11.26
N ASN A 8 -38.94 51.81 11.18
CA ASN A 8 -37.96 51.86 12.26
C ASN A 8 -37.67 50.59 13.05
N ILE A 9 -36.82 49.74 12.45
CA ILE A 9 -35.79 49.01 13.20
C ILE A 9 -34.44 49.44 12.62
N ARG A 10 -33.72 50.30 13.35
CA ARG A 10 -32.30 50.61 13.11
C ARG A 10 -31.47 49.72 14.03
N PRO A 11 -30.53 48.91 13.52
CA PRO A 11 -29.47 48.34 14.35
C PRO A 11 -28.27 49.30 14.44
N SER A 12 -27.73 49.41 15.64
CA SER A 12 -26.58 50.20 16.04
C SER A 12 -25.28 49.71 15.40
N SER A 13 -24.46 50.69 15.01
CA SER A 13 -23.11 50.60 14.48
C SER A 13 -22.13 49.93 15.46
N SER A 14 -21.40 48.92 14.98
CA SER A 14 -20.13 48.47 15.55
C SER A 14 -19.12 48.36 14.39
N TYR A 15 -18.11 49.22 14.45
CA TYR A 15 -17.04 49.41 13.46
C TYR A 15 -16.11 48.19 13.44
N VAL A 16 -15.86 47.61 12.26
CA VAL A 16 -14.82 46.57 12.04
C VAL A 16 -13.78 47.18 11.08
N PRO A 17 -12.49 47.27 11.45
CA PRO A 17 -11.48 47.86 10.59
C PRO A 17 -11.18 46.94 9.39
N VAL A 18 -11.11 47.54 8.20
CA VAL A 18 -10.77 46.90 6.92
C VAL A 18 -9.26 46.62 6.91
N ALA A 19 -8.88 45.36 6.72
CA ALA A 19 -7.49 44.98 6.48
C ALA A 19 -7.05 45.41 5.08
N GLU A 20 -5.94 46.13 5.01
CA GLU A 20 -5.36 46.74 3.82
C GLU A 20 -4.78 45.68 2.88
N SER A 21 -5.02 45.83 1.58
CA SER A 21 -4.54 44.91 0.54
C SER A 21 -3.02 45.10 0.31
N PRO A 22 -2.21 44.03 0.18
CA PRO A 22 -0.78 44.19 -0.08
C PRO A 22 -0.54 44.71 -1.51
N GLN A 23 0.25 45.78 -1.64
CA GLN A 23 0.70 46.35 -2.91
C GLN A 23 1.66 45.41 -3.67
N PRO A 24 1.72 45.47 -5.02
CA PRO A 24 2.64 44.65 -5.81
C PRO A 24 4.08 45.16 -5.70
N ALA A 25 5.01 44.26 -5.35
CA ALA A 25 6.43 44.55 -5.30
C ALA A 25 7.02 44.72 -6.71
N ALA A 26 7.92 45.71 -6.85
CA ALA A 26 8.56 46.11 -8.09
C ALA A 26 9.45 45.01 -8.72
N GLU A 27 9.40 44.90 -10.05
CA GLU A 27 10.24 44.01 -10.86
C GLU A 27 11.72 44.44 -10.83
N ILE A 28 12.62 43.51 -10.51
CA ILE A 28 14.08 43.69 -10.58
C ILE A 28 14.57 43.10 -11.91
N PRO A 29 15.46 43.77 -12.69
CA PRO A 29 15.89 43.28 -14.00
C PRO A 29 16.79 42.04 -13.90
N LEU A 30 16.55 41.04 -14.75
CA LEU A 30 17.35 39.82 -14.84
C LEU A 30 18.70 40.10 -15.53
N GLN A 31 19.81 39.91 -14.82
CA GLN A 31 21.14 39.72 -15.43
C GLN A 31 21.46 38.20 -15.52
N PRO A 32 22.16 37.74 -16.57
CA PRO A 32 22.45 36.31 -16.74
C PRO A 32 23.67 35.91 -15.90
N LEU A 33 23.46 35.11 -14.84
CA LEU A 33 24.57 34.44 -14.14
C LEU A 33 24.93 33.14 -14.87
N ALA A 34 26.15 33.10 -15.39
CA ALA A 34 26.83 31.86 -15.77
C ALA A 34 27.12 31.04 -14.50
N ALA A 35 26.55 29.83 -14.41
CA ALA A 35 26.79 28.89 -13.31
C ALA A 35 27.67 27.73 -13.79
N THR A 36 28.95 27.77 -13.41
CA THR A 36 29.78 26.57 -13.23
C THR A 36 29.22 25.74 -12.06
N PRO A 37 29.13 24.40 -12.15
CA PRO A 37 28.59 23.59 -11.06
C PRO A 37 29.59 23.53 -9.89
N GLN A 38 29.32 24.32 -8.84
CA GLN A 38 29.93 24.15 -7.53
C GLN A 38 29.18 23.04 -6.78
N SER A 39 29.91 21.98 -6.45
CA SER A 39 29.49 20.86 -5.61
C SER A 39 29.17 21.35 -4.20
N TYR A 40 27.90 21.28 -3.80
CA TYR A 40 27.50 21.50 -2.42
C TYR A 40 27.87 20.27 -1.58
N GLY A 41 28.99 20.36 -0.87
CA GLY A 41 29.38 19.40 0.15
C GLY A 41 28.34 19.37 1.27
N THR A 42 27.83 18.18 1.56
CA THR A 42 27.13 17.89 2.81
C THR A 42 28.11 18.06 3.98
N PRO A 43 27.72 18.67 5.11
CA PRO A 43 28.57 18.68 6.28
C PRO A 43 28.65 17.26 6.84
N SER A 44 29.74 16.57 6.49
CA SER A 44 30.15 15.32 7.12
C SER A 44 30.56 15.64 8.56
N ILE A 45 29.63 15.45 9.50
CA ILE A 45 29.98 15.30 10.91
C ILE A 45 30.55 13.89 11.04
N ALA A 46 31.83 13.74 10.72
CA ALA A 46 32.59 12.57 11.13
C ALA A 46 32.74 12.62 12.66
N PRO A 47 32.34 11.60 13.42
CA PRO A 47 32.75 11.51 14.80
C PRO A 47 34.29 11.39 14.82
N SER A 48 34.95 12.28 15.55
CA SER A 48 36.40 12.23 15.77
C SER A 48 36.75 10.97 16.56
N ASN A 49 37.06 9.88 15.85
CA ASN A 49 37.47 8.62 16.43
C ASN A 49 38.94 8.71 16.87
N GLN A 50 39.19 9.06 18.14
CA GLN A 50 40.51 8.96 18.80
C GLN A 50 40.59 7.81 19.82
N TRP A 51 39.86 6.72 19.60
CA TRP A 51 40.02 5.49 20.38
C TRP A 51 40.29 4.33 19.44
N ALA A 52 41.49 3.75 19.52
CA ALA A 52 41.86 2.56 18.78
C ALA A 52 40.92 1.42 19.16
N ALA A 53 40.10 0.97 18.19
CA ALA A 53 39.19 -0.15 18.35
C ALA A 53 39.97 -1.39 18.77
N SER A 54 39.61 -2.00 19.90
CA SER A 54 40.17 -3.29 20.29
C SER A 54 39.83 -4.33 19.22
N SER A 55 40.84 -5.01 18.69
CA SER A 55 40.79 -6.00 17.61
C SER A 55 40.02 -7.30 17.96
N ALA A 56 39.37 -7.37 19.13
CA ALA A 56 38.70 -8.58 19.61
C ALA A 56 37.40 -8.92 18.86
N TYR A 57 36.76 -7.96 18.17
CA TYR A 57 35.43 -8.14 17.57
C TYR A 57 35.33 -7.84 16.07
N SER A 58 36.46 -7.69 15.36
CA SER A 58 36.44 -7.35 13.92
C SER A 58 35.90 -8.47 13.02
N ASN A 59 35.92 -9.72 13.49
CA ASN A 59 35.50 -10.91 12.73
C ASN A 59 34.29 -11.64 13.34
N THR A 60 33.59 -11.05 14.31
CA THR A 60 32.43 -11.70 14.94
C THR A 60 31.22 -11.61 14.02
N PRO A 61 30.54 -12.73 13.71
CA PRO A 61 29.29 -12.69 12.95
C PRO A 61 28.28 -11.72 13.58
N PRO A 62 27.56 -10.92 12.78
CA PRO A 62 26.62 -9.91 13.29
C PRO A 62 25.58 -10.48 14.26
N GLU A 63 25.13 -11.72 14.02
CA GLU A 63 24.16 -12.42 14.88
C GLU A 63 24.70 -12.72 16.27
N ILE A 64 25.99 -13.02 16.38
CA ILE A 64 26.65 -13.27 17.66
C ILE A 64 26.87 -11.94 18.38
N LEU A 65 27.25 -10.89 17.63
CA LEU A 65 27.59 -9.58 18.19
C LEU A 65 26.41 -8.93 18.95
N ILE A 66 25.19 -9.08 18.47
CA ILE A 66 23.97 -8.57 19.13
C ILE A 66 23.54 -9.39 20.37
N MET A 67 24.06 -10.61 20.52
CA MET A 67 23.79 -11.48 21.68
C MET A 67 24.81 -11.30 22.81
N LEU A 68 25.94 -10.65 22.55
CA LEU A 68 26.99 -10.45 23.54
C LEU A 68 26.64 -9.30 24.51
N PRO A 69 27.07 -9.38 25.78
CA PRO A 69 27.04 -8.22 26.65
C PRO A 69 27.95 -7.13 26.06
N ALA A 70 27.46 -5.88 26.02
CA ALA A 70 28.30 -4.74 25.66
C ALA A 70 29.29 -4.45 26.79
N GLU A 71 30.44 -5.13 26.77
CA GLU A 71 31.49 -5.01 27.79
C GLU A 71 32.22 -3.67 27.73
N ASN A 72 32.25 -3.03 26.56
CA ASN A 72 32.86 -1.72 26.33
C ASN A 72 32.04 -0.89 25.33
N LEU A 73 32.43 0.39 25.17
CA LEU A 73 31.72 1.35 24.32
C LEU A 73 31.89 1.06 22.82
N ASP A 74 33.00 0.45 22.39
CA ASP A 74 33.23 0.03 21.00
C ASP A 74 32.25 -1.09 20.59
N THR A 75 32.13 -2.13 21.41
CA THR A 75 31.15 -3.21 21.23
C THR A 75 29.73 -2.66 21.23
N PHE A 76 29.42 -1.67 22.07
CA PHE A 76 28.11 -1.01 22.09
C PHE A 76 27.78 -0.35 20.75
N TYR A 77 28.70 0.45 20.17
CA TYR A 77 28.45 1.10 18.89
C TYR A 77 28.34 0.10 17.74
N LYS A 78 29.16 -0.96 17.74
CA LYS A 78 29.01 -2.05 16.77
C LYS A 78 27.66 -2.74 16.86
N GLN A 79 27.13 -2.94 18.08
CA GLN A 79 25.78 -3.48 18.26
C GLN A 79 24.72 -2.55 17.66
N VAL A 80 24.82 -1.23 17.91
CA VAL A 80 23.90 -0.24 17.32
C VAL A 80 23.95 -0.27 15.78
N GLU A 81 25.14 -0.37 15.20
CA GLU A 81 25.34 -0.45 13.74
C GLU A 81 24.70 -1.71 13.14
N VAL A 82 24.93 -2.88 13.76
CA VAL A 82 24.33 -4.14 13.33
C VAL A 82 22.80 -4.07 13.41
N LEU A 83 22.25 -3.57 14.53
CA LEU A 83 20.81 -3.41 14.70
C LEU A 83 20.21 -2.47 13.67
N THR A 84 20.87 -1.35 13.40
CA THR A 84 20.44 -0.40 12.36
C THR A 84 20.46 -1.06 10.97
N THR A 85 21.47 -1.87 10.67
CA THR A 85 21.55 -2.62 9.42
C THR A 85 20.41 -3.63 9.28
N TYR A 86 20.03 -4.33 10.36
CA TYR A 86 18.90 -5.24 10.35
C TYR A 86 17.58 -4.50 10.11
N ILE A 87 17.39 -3.34 10.72
CA ILE A 87 16.20 -2.49 10.49
C ILE A 87 16.12 -2.06 9.04
N VAL A 88 17.22 -1.62 8.42
CA VAL A 88 17.24 -1.27 6.99
C VAL A 88 16.85 -2.46 6.11
N LYS A 89 17.33 -3.67 6.43
CA LYS A 89 16.93 -4.90 5.71
C LYS A 89 15.45 -5.22 5.90
N ILE A 90 14.91 -5.04 7.10
CA ILE A 90 13.46 -5.19 7.36
C ILE A 90 12.68 -4.22 6.46
N ASP A 91 13.05 -2.94 6.43
CA ASP A 91 12.36 -1.94 5.61
C ASP A 91 12.41 -2.29 4.10
N GLN A 92 13.57 -2.72 3.61
CA GLN A 92 13.76 -3.19 2.23
C GLN A 92 12.87 -4.40 1.91
N ASN A 93 12.81 -5.39 2.81
CA ASN A 93 11.96 -6.55 2.63
C ASN A 93 10.48 -6.15 2.58
N VAL A 94 10.04 -5.29 3.50
CA VAL A 94 8.66 -4.80 3.55
C VAL A 94 8.27 -4.05 2.27
N GLU A 95 9.18 -3.24 1.72
CA GLU A 95 8.98 -2.59 0.43
C GLU A 95 8.84 -3.62 -0.70
N GLN A 96 9.75 -4.60 -0.76
CA GLN A 96 9.71 -5.68 -1.76
C GLN A 96 8.44 -6.52 -1.68
N MET A 97 7.89 -6.74 -0.48
CA MET A 97 6.60 -7.41 -0.30
C MET A 97 5.47 -6.58 -0.90
N GLY A 98 5.46 -5.26 -0.66
CA GLY A 98 4.47 -4.36 -1.25
C GLY A 98 4.49 -4.41 -2.78
N TRP A 99 5.68 -4.37 -3.38
CA TRP A 99 5.85 -4.52 -4.83
C TRP A 99 5.42 -5.89 -5.35
N SER A 100 5.84 -6.97 -4.68
CA SER A 100 5.48 -8.34 -5.05
C SER A 100 3.97 -8.54 -4.98
N ASN A 101 3.31 -8.05 -3.92
CA ASN A 101 1.86 -8.14 -3.78
C ASN A 101 1.12 -7.37 -4.88
N LYS A 102 1.52 -6.13 -5.17
CA LYS A 102 0.95 -5.35 -6.28
C LYS A 102 1.11 -6.10 -7.61
N ARG A 103 2.31 -6.61 -7.89
CA ARG A 103 2.55 -7.37 -9.13
C ARG A 103 1.68 -8.62 -9.21
N LEU A 104 1.55 -9.37 -8.12
CA LEU A 104 0.68 -10.56 -8.04
C LEU A 104 -0.80 -10.26 -8.30
N THR A 105 -1.26 -9.03 -8.07
CA THR A 105 -2.65 -8.65 -8.39
C THR A 105 -2.87 -8.32 -9.88
N SER A 106 -1.82 -7.95 -10.62
CA SER A 106 -1.90 -7.54 -12.02
C SER A 106 -1.33 -8.59 -13.01
N GLU A 107 -0.49 -9.50 -12.53
CA GLU A 107 0.20 -10.48 -13.35
C GLU A 107 -0.74 -11.58 -13.85
N VAL A 108 -0.51 -12.05 -15.08
CA VAL A 108 -1.30 -13.12 -15.72
C VAL A 108 -0.47 -14.36 -16.04
N ASP A 109 0.85 -14.24 -16.11
CA ASP A 109 1.74 -15.39 -16.35
C ASP A 109 1.86 -16.27 -15.09
N PRO A 110 1.41 -17.55 -15.14
CA PRO A 110 1.47 -18.46 -13.99
C PRO A 110 2.88 -18.70 -13.44
N ARG A 111 3.91 -18.66 -14.30
CA ARG A 111 5.31 -18.88 -13.87
C ARG A 111 5.80 -17.71 -13.03
N VAL A 112 5.51 -16.50 -13.49
CA VAL A 112 5.87 -15.27 -12.78
C VAL A 112 5.07 -15.16 -11.49
N ILE A 113 3.78 -15.49 -11.49
CA ILE A 113 2.96 -15.52 -10.28
C ILE A 113 3.58 -16.45 -9.24
N GLN A 114 3.95 -17.67 -9.62
CA GLN A 114 4.53 -18.63 -8.68
C GLN A 114 5.90 -18.16 -8.15
N GLU A 115 6.73 -17.55 -8.99
CA GLU A 115 8.00 -16.96 -8.56
C GLU A 115 7.78 -15.81 -7.55
N GLN A 116 6.85 -14.90 -7.84
CA GLN A 116 6.55 -13.77 -6.95
C GLN A 116 5.91 -14.23 -5.63
N GLU A 117 5.06 -15.26 -5.63
CA GLU A 117 4.54 -15.86 -4.40
C GLU A 117 5.67 -16.45 -3.55
N ASN A 118 6.60 -17.20 -4.15
CA ASN A 118 7.74 -17.75 -3.43
C ASN A 118 8.60 -16.63 -2.81
N ARG A 119 8.91 -15.59 -3.59
CA ARG A 119 9.67 -14.42 -3.09
C ARG A 119 8.95 -13.73 -1.94
N LEU A 120 7.62 -13.60 -2.03
CA LEU A 120 6.81 -13.00 -0.98
C LEU A 120 6.85 -13.84 0.30
N GLU A 121 6.69 -15.17 0.19
CA GLU A 121 6.77 -16.09 1.33
C GLU A 121 8.15 -16.07 2.00
N THR A 122 9.23 -16.09 1.21
CA THR A 122 10.60 -15.97 1.74
C THR A 122 10.80 -14.64 2.46
N SER A 123 10.40 -13.53 1.84
CA SER A 123 10.53 -12.21 2.44
C SER A 123 9.74 -12.10 3.76
N LEU A 124 8.53 -12.67 3.82
CA LEU A 124 7.71 -12.72 5.04
C LEU A 124 8.45 -13.43 6.18
N ALA A 125 9.01 -14.60 5.91
CA ALA A 125 9.73 -15.40 6.90
C ALA A 125 11.02 -14.71 7.38
N GLU A 126 11.83 -14.20 6.45
CA GLU A 126 13.08 -13.48 6.76
C GLU A 126 12.83 -12.23 7.59
N THR A 127 11.78 -11.48 7.26
CA THR A 127 11.42 -10.24 7.98
C THR A 127 10.98 -10.53 9.40
N GLN A 128 10.17 -11.59 9.59
CA GLN A 128 9.76 -12.06 10.91
C GLN A 128 10.97 -12.43 11.78
N GLU A 129 11.93 -13.16 11.20
CA GLU A 129 13.15 -13.57 11.88
C GLU A 129 14.06 -12.38 12.22
N LEU A 130 14.25 -11.45 11.29
CA LEU A 130 15.02 -10.23 11.51
C LEU A 130 14.42 -9.37 12.62
N ILE A 131 13.10 -9.23 12.67
CA ILE A 131 12.41 -8.50 13.76
C ILE A 131 12.69 -9.17 15.10
N LYS A 132 12.57 -10.51 15.20
CA LYS A 132 12.87 -11.27 16.41
C LYS A 132 14.32 -11.06 16.87
N LYS A 133 15.29 -11.19 15.95
CA LYS A 133 16.72 -10.96 16.21
C LYS A 133 16.99 -9.53 16.67
N THR A 134 16.42 -8.55 15.99
CA THR A 134 16.61 -7.12 16.31
C THR A 134 16.03 -6.78 17.68
N LYS A 135 14.85 -7.30 18.02
CA LYS A 135 14.23 -7.11 19.34
C LYS A 135 15.13 -7.62 20.48
N GLU A 136 15.66 -8.84 20.36
CA GLU A 136 16.58 -9.39 21.38
C GLU A 136 17.88 -8.57 21.48
N GLY A 137 18.43 -8.11 20.35
CA GLY A 137 19.59 -7.23 20.36
C GLY A 137 19.32 -5.86 21.01
N VAL A 138 18.14 -5.26 20.79
CA VAL A 138 17.73 -4.02 21.49
C VAL A 138 17.57 -4.24 22.99
N LYS A 139 17.05 -5.40 23.40
CA LYS A 139 16.97 -5.79 24.81
C LYS A 139 18.35 -5.91 25.45
N ASN A 140 19.33 -6.47 24.75
CA ASN A 140 20.72 -6.52 25.19
C ASN A 140 21.37 -5.13 25.25
N LEU A 141 21.06 -4.27 24.27
CA LEU A 141 21.51 -2.88 24.23
C LEU A 141 21.06 -2.12 25.49
N LYS A 142 19.80 -2.32 25.94
CA LYS A 142 19.27 -1.74 27.19
C LYS A 142 20.04 -2.20 28.44
N ARG A 143 20.54 -3.45 28.44
CA ARG A 143 21.26 -4.05 29.57
C ARG A 143 22.70 -3.54 29.70
N SER A 144 23.21 -2.82 28.69
CA SER A 144 24.56 -2.25 28.73
C SER A 144 24.72 -1.23 29.86
N LYS A 145 25.71 -1.44 30.73
CA LYS A 145 26.00 -0.60 31.90
C LYS A 145 27.27 0.26 31.75
N ARG A 146 28.00 0.17 30.63
CA ARG A 146 29.33 0.77 30.46
C ARG A 146 29.28 1.99 29.51
N GLY A 147 29.98 3.07 29.86
CA GLY A 147 30.02 4.34 29.11
C GLY A 147 29.05 5.41 29.63
N ASP A 148 28.81 6.46 28.83
CA ASP A 148 27.86 7.54 29.16
C ASP A 148 26.40 7.05 29.09
N VAL A 149 25.65 7.25 30.17
CA VAL A 149 24.23 6.86 30.29
C VAL A 149 23.35 7.59 29.28
N SER A 150 23.61 8.87 29.03
CA SER A 150 22.83 9.70 28.11
C SER A 150 22.97 9.22 26.68
N VAL A 151 24.20 8.96 26.24
CA VAL A 151 24.49 8.44 24.90
C VAL A 151 23.85 7.07 24.70
N ARG A 152 23.99 6.16 25.68
CA ARG A 152 23.35 4.83 25.57
C ARG A 152 21.84 4.92 25.48
N LYS A 153 21.23 5.77 26.32
CA LYS A 153 19.78 5.98 26.32
C LYS A 153 19.31 6.54 24.97
N SER A 154 20.00 7.55 24.44
CA SER A 154 19.66 8.13 23.13
C SER A 154 19.74 7.12 22.00
N GLN A 155 20.80 6.31 21.94
CA GLN A 155 20.96 5.27 20.93
C GLN A 155 19.90 4.17 21.07
N PHE A 156 19.63 3.74 22.30
CA PHE A 156 18.58 2.79 22.61
C PHE A 156 17.20 3.30 22.16
N ASP A 157 16.84 4.53 22.53
CA ASP A 157 15.55 5.13 22.19
C ASP A 157 15.42 5.27 20.66
N SER A 158 16.49 5.69 19.97
CA SER A 158 16.54 5.82 18.51
C SER A 158 16.35 4.49 17.77
N VAL A 159 17.10 3.45 18.12
CA VAL A 159 16.97 2.12 17.49
C VAL A 159 15.59 1.51 17.78
N SER A 160 15.10 1.68 19.01
CA SER A 160 13.79 1.20 19.44
C SER A 160 12.64 1.82 18.63
N ALA A 161 12.67 3.15 18.47
CA ALA A 161 11.66 3.87 17.69
C ALA A 161 11.66 3.46 16.21
N LYS A 162 12.85 3.27 15.62
CA LYS A 162 12.98 2.79 14.23
C LYS A 162 12.43 1.39 14.07
N LEU A 163 12.77 0.44 14.96
CA LEU A 163 12.23 -0.91 14.91
C LEU A 163 10.70 -0.92 15.03
N MET A 164 10.13 -0.13 15.95
CA MET A 164 8.68 -0.02 16.11
C MET A 164 7.99 0.52 14.86
N ARG A 165 8.62 1.48 14.16
CA ARG A 165 8.13 1.97 12.87
C ARG A 165 8.12 0.84 11.83
N SER A 166 9.20 0.09 11.70
CA SER A 166 9.30 -1.02 10.75
C SER A 166 8.30 -2.14 11.03
N ILE A 167 8.06 -2.48 12.32
CA ILE A 167 7.03 -3.45 12.72
C ILE A 167 5.64 -2.99 12.27
N LYS A 168 5.29 -1.72 12.47
CA LYS A 168 4.00 -1.15 12.05
C LYS A 168 3.82 -1.16 10.53
N LEU A 169 4.87 -0.80 9.79
CA LEU A 169 4.86 -0.86 8.33
C LEU A 169 4.66 -2.29 7.84
N PHE A 170 5.36 -3.25 8.45
CA PHE A 170 5.22 -4.67 8.12
C PHE A 170 3.80 -5.18 8.39
N GLN A 171 3.21 -4.83 9.55
CA GLN A 171 1.82 -5.16 9.87
C GLN A 171 0.84 -4.61 8.82
N THR A 172 1.05 -3.37 8.37
CA THR A 172 0.22 -2.74 7.33
C THR A 172 0.29 -3.54 6.02
N VAL A 173 1.50 -3.87 5.57
CA VAL A 173 1.69 -4.67 4.35
C VAL A 173 1.09 -6.07 4.48
N GLN A 174 1.18 -6.72 5.64
CA GLN A 174 0.51 -8.02 5.86
C GLN A 174 -1.01 -7.94 5.74
N LEU A 175 -1.62 -6.87 6.25
CA LEU A 175 -3.06 -6.63 6.11
C LEU A 175 -3.45 -6.42 4.63
N ASP A 176 -2.65 -5.67 3.88
CA ASP A 176 -2.86 -5.46 2.45
C ASP A 176 -2.77 -6.78 1.65
N ILE A 177 -1.78 -7.62 1.95
CA ILE A 177 -1.63 -8.94 1.34
C ILE A 177 -2.84 -9.82 1.68
N LYS A 178 -3.24 -9.87 2.97
CA LYS A 178 -4.42 -10.62 3.41
C LYS A 178 -5.68 -10.17 2.68
N ALA A 179 -5.91 -8.87 2.56
CA ALA A 179 -7.04 -8.31 1.83
C ALA A 179 -7.00 -8.68 0.34
N SER A 180 -5.83 -8.62 -0.28
CA SER A 180 -5.63 -8.99 -1.70
C SER A 180 -5.93 -10.47 -1.95
N ARG A 181 -5.45 -11.38 -1.09
CA ARG A 181 -5.73 -12.82 -1.19
C ARG A 181 -7.21 -13.12 -0.95
N LYS A 182 -7.84 -12.47 0.02
CA LYS A 182 -9.28 -12.56 0.27
C LYS A 182 -10.10 -12.14 -0.96
N ALA A 183 -9.76 -11.01 -1.58
CA ALA A 183 -10.43 -10.54 -2.80
C ALA A 183 -10.33 -11.54 -3.97
N GLN A 184 -9.18 -12.19 -4.12
CA GLN A 184 -8.99 -13.26 -5.12
C GLN A 184 -9.89 -14.47 -4.84
N ILE A 185 -9.99 -14.93 -3.59
CA ILE A 185 -10.89 -16.03 -3.22
C ILE A 185 -12.35 -15.65 -3.51
N ILE A 186 -12.76 -14.44 -3.14
CA ILE A 186 -14.12 -13.92 -3.41
C ILE A 186 -14.42 -13.95 -4.92
N ARG A 187 -13.49 -13.49 -5.76
CA ARG A 187 -13.66 -13.52 -7.21
C ARG A 187 -13.84 -14.94 -7.75
N GLN A 188 -13.01 -15.88 -7.29
CA GLN A 188 -13.12 -17.28 -7.71
C GLN A 188 -14.41 -17.93 -7.21
N TYR A 189 -14.86 -17.59 -6.00
CA TYR A 189 -16.14 -18.02 -5.47
C TYR A 189 -17.30 -17.52 -6.33
N LYS A 190 -17.32 -16.23 -6.68
CA LYS A 190 -18.39 -15.61 -7.50
C LYS A 190 -18.41 -16.14 -8.94
N ILE A 191 -17.27 -16.57 -9.49
CA ILE A 191 -17.25 -17.26 -10.80
C ILE A 191 -17.99 -18.61 -10.71
N ALA A 192 -17.84 -19.32 -9.59
CA ALA A 192 -18.46 -20.62 -9.39
C ALA A 192 -19.93 -20.55 -8.92
N LYS A 193 -20.28 -19.52 -8.14
CA LYS A 193 -21.63 -19.22 -7.64
C LYS A 193 -21.92 -17.72 -7.76
N PRO A 194 -22.47 -17.25 -8.89
CA PRO A 194 -22.71 -15.83 -9.15
C PRO A 194 -23.65 -15.15 -8.14
N ASP A 195 -24.65 -15.89 -7.65
CA ASP A 195 -25.69 -15.36 -6.73
C ASP A 195 -25.29 -15.43 -5.25
N ALA A 196 -24.02 -15.70 -4.95
CA ALA A 196 -23.52 -15.80 -3.58
C ALA A 196 -23.54 -14.46 -2.85
N THR A 197 -24.12 -14.44 -1.65
CA THR A 197 -24.10 -13.25 -0.78
C THR A 197 -22.71 -13.03 -0.18
N ASN A 198 -22.37 -11.78 0.15
CA ASN A 198 -21.06 -11.48 0.75
C ASN A 198 -20.86 -12.21 2.09
N ASP A 199 -21.91 -12.37 2.89
CA ASP A 199 -21.86 -13.08 4.17
C ASP A 199 -21.58 -14.59 3.99
N GLU A 200 -22.17 -15.21 2.96
CA GLU A 200 -21.91 -16.62 2.63
C GLU A 200 -20.45 -16.83 2.20
N ILE A 201 -19.90 -15.90 1.41
CA ILE A 201 -18.51 -15.97 0.96
C ILE A 201 -17.55 -15.77 2.14
N GLU A 202 -17.86 -14.82 3.04
CA GLU A 202 -17.06 -14.59 4.24
C GLU A 202 -17.00 -15.84 5.12
N GLN A 203 -18.16 -16.48 5.38
CA GLN A 203 -18.22 -17.72 6.14
C GLN A 203 -17.43 -18.86 5.47
N ALA A 204 -17.46 -18.94 4.14
CA ALA A 204 -16.67 -19.93 3.41
C ALA A 204 -15.15 -19.68 3.54
N ILE A 205 -14.73 -18.41 3.57
CA ILE A 205 -13.32 -18.04 3.78
C ILE A 205 -12.89 -18.29 5.23
N GLU A 206 -13.68 -17.87 6.21
CA GLU A 206 -13.37 -17.99 7.64
C GLU A 206 -13.37 -19.44 8.13
N SER A 207 -14.36 -20.23 7.71
CA SER A 207 -14.42 -21.65 8.06
C SER A 207 -13.21 -22.40 7.50
N GLY A 208 -12.67 -21.92 6.38
CA GLY A 208 -11.52 -22.51 5.71
C GLY A 208 -11.75 -23.94 5.22
N ARG A 209 -13.00 -24.40 5.22
CA ARG A 209 -13.33 -25.77 4.88
C ARG A 209 -13.59 -25.87 3.38
N SER A 210 -12.75 -26.66 2.71
CA SER A 210 -12.84 -26.97 1.27
C SER A 210 -14.20 -27.58 0.88
N ASP A 211 -14.93 -28.19 1.83
CA ASP A 211 -16.24 -28.79 1.62
C ASP A 211 -17.37 -27.77 1.40
N VAL A 212 -17.28 -26.57 1.98
CA VAL A 212 -18.25 -25.49 1.76
C VAL A 212 -18.08 -24.92 0.35
N PHE A 213 -16.84 -24.79 -0.12
CA PHE A 213 -16.53 -24.34 -1.47
C PHE A 213 -16.92 -25.37 -2.53
N SER A 214 -16.64 -26.66 -2.28
CA SER A 214 -16.92 -27.73 -3.26
C SER A 214 -18.42 -27.94 -3.49
N ARG A 215 -19.25 -27.74 -2.45
CA ARG A 215 -20.71 -27.78 -2.55
C ARG A 215 -21.31 -26.59 -3.31
N ALA A 216 -20.62 -25.45 -3.30
CA ALA A 216 -21.08 -24.23 -3.96
C ALA A 216 -20.71 -24.17 -5.45
N MET A 217 -19.74 -24.97 -5.93
CA MET A 217 -19.33 -24.94 -7.32
C MET A 217 -20.34 -25.64 -8.25
N VAL A 218 -20.93 -24.87 -9.17
CA VAL A 218 -21.72 -25.38 -10.29
C VAL A 218 -20.84 -25.39 -11.56
N SER A 219 -19.78 -26.22 -11.59
CA SER A 219 -18.88 -26.31 -12.76
C SER A 219 -19.20 -27.51 -13.65
N SER A 220 -19.10 -27.32 -14.96
CA SER A 220 -19.40 -28.33 -15.99
C SER A 220 -18.36 -29.45 -16.11
N SER A 221 -17.19 -29.34 -15.48
CA SER A 221 -16.15 -30.37 -15.47
C SER A 221 -15.52 -30.55 -14.09
N VAL A 222 -15.32 -31.81 -13.69
CA VAL A 222 -14.72 -32.20 -12.40
C VAL A 222 -13.26 -31.71 -12.29
N SER A 223 -12.54 -31.65 -13.42
CA SER A 223 -11.14 -31.20 -13.46
C SER A 223 -10.98 -29.72 -13.15
N GLU A 224 -11.86 -28.85 -13.66
CA GLU A 224 -11.81 -27.42 -13.36
C GLU A 224 -12.21 -27.15 -11.91
N GLN A 225 -13.19 -27.90 -11.38
CA GLN A 225 -13.58 -27.84 -9.98
C GLN A 225 -12.39 -28.12 -9.04
N GLN A 226 -11.65 -29.19 -9.30
CA GLN A 226 -10.48 -29.58 -8.50
C GLN A 226 -9.36 -28.53 -8.56
N ARG A 227 -9.13 -27.93 -9.72
CA ARG A 227 -8.12 -26.87 -9.88
C ARG A 227 -8.46 -25.64 -9.05
N VAL A 228 -9.70 -25.15 -9.13
CA VAL A 228 -10.16 -23.98 -8.37
C VAL A 228 -10.13 -24.26 -6.86
N LEU A 229 -10.57 -25.44 -6.44
CA LEU A 229 -10.53 -25.87 -5.03
C LEU A 229 -9.10 -25.86 -4.47
N GLY A 230 -8.15 -26.44 -5.20
CA GLY A 230 -6.74 -26.44 -4.78
C GLY A 230 -6.15 -25.02 -4.69
N GLU A 231 -6.56 -24.12 -5.59
CA GLU A 231 -6.11 -22.73 -5.59
C GLU A 231 -6.68 -21.95 -4.39
N VAL A 232 -7.94 -22.18 -4.03
CA VAL A 232 -8.59 -21.57 -2.86
C VAL A 232 -7.98 -22.10 -1.58
N GLU A 233 -7.77 -23.40 -1.47
CA GLU A 233 -7.15 -24.02 -0.30
C GLU A 233 -5.74 -23.46 -0.07
N LYS A 234 -4.92 -23.40 -1.13
CA LYS A 234 -3.57 -22.81 -1.07
C LYS A 234 -3.61 -21.36 -0.56
N ARG A 235 -4.53 -20.52 -1.08
CA ARG A 235 -4.67 -19.13 -0.60
C ARG A 235 -5.15 -19.05 0.83
N ASN A 236 -6.05 -19.93 1.24
CA ASN A 236 -6.56 -19.92 2.60
C ASN A 236 -5.46 -20.32 3.60
N GLN A 237 -4.66 -21.33 3.28
CA GLN A 237 -3.47 -21.66 4.06
C GLN A 237 -2.50 -20.46 4.15
N ALA A 238 -2.30 -19.72 3.06
CA ALA A 238 -1.47 -18.50 3.09
C ALA A 238 -2.07 -17.42 4.00
N ILE A 239 -3.39 -17.21 3.98
CA ILE A 239 -4.08 -16.27 4.89
C ILE A 239 -3.92 -16.69 6.35
N GLN A 240 -4.01 -17.98 6.66
CA GLN A 240 -3.80 -18.49 8.02
C GLN A 240 -2.36 -18.26 8.50
N ARG A 241 -1.35 -18.52 7.65
CA ARG A 241 0.05 -18.22 7.96
C ARG A 241 0.29 -16.73 8.20
N LEU A 242 -0.32 -15.86 7.38
CA LEU A 242 -0.28 -14.42 7.59
C LEU A 242 -0.91 -14.03 8.93
N ALA A 243 -2.06 -14.61 9.30
CA ALA A 243 -2.69 -14.34 10.58
C ALA A 243 -1.83 -14.77 11.78
N GLN A 244 -1.15 -15.92 11.68
CA GLN A 244 -0.21 -16.38 12.70
C GLN A 244 0.99 -15.44 12.82
N SER A 245 1.63 -15.08 11.70
CA SER A 245 2.75 -14.14 11.67
C SER A 245 2.35 -12.76 12.22
N PHE A 246 1.17 -12.27 11.86
CA PHE A 246 0.61 -11.02 12.37
C PHE A 246 0.43 -11.05 13.90
N SER A 247 -0.14 -12.13 14.42
CA SER A 247 -0.33 -12.31 15.87
C SER A 247 1.02 -12.33 16.61
N GLU A 248 2.01 -13.04 16.08
CA GLU A 248 3.37 -13.02 16.62
C GLU A 248 3.98 -11.60 16.59
N LEU A 249 3.79 -10.83 15.52
CA LEU A 249 4.27 -9.44 15.44
C LEU A 249 3.61 -8.54 16.49
N VAL A 250 2.31 -8.70 16.73
CA VAL A 250 1.60 -7.96 17.79
C VAL A 250 2.21 -8.28 19.15
N GLN A 251 2.53 -9.54 19.43
CA GLN A 251 3.22 -9.92 20.67
C GLN A 251 4.60 -9.28 20.78
N LEU A 252 5.41 -9.35 19.72
CA LEU A 252 6.74 -8.73 19.70
C LEU A 252 6.67 -7.20 19.86
N ALA A 253 5.66 -6.55 19.27
CA ALA A 253 5.41 -5.12 19.44
C ALA A 253 5.04 -4.75 20.87
N ASN A 254 4.21 -5.56 21.53
CA ASN A 254 3.85 -5.36 22.94
C ASN A 254 5.05 -5.52 23.86
N GLU A 255 5.85 -6.58 23.69
CA GLU A 255 7.10 -6.77 24.44
C GLU A 255 8.07 -5.60 24.24
N MET A 256 8.13 -5.05 23.02
CA MET A 256 8.96 -3.90 22.71
C MET A 256 8.43 -2.62 23.38
N ASN A 257 7.12 -2.41 23.41
CA ASN A 257 6.51 -1.29 24.12
C ASN A 257 6.78 -1.36 25.63
N GLU A 258 6.68 -2.53 26.25
CA GLU A 258 7.04 -2.73 27.66
C GLU A 258 8.52 -2.43 27.94
N LEU A 259 9.38 -2.72 26.96
CA LEU A 259 10.81 -2.43 27.05
C LEU A 259 11.09 -0.92 26.96
N ILE A 260 10.29 -0.15 26.24
CA ILE A 260 10.35 1.31 26.13
C ILE A 260 9.51 1.93 27.28
N GLN A 261 9.92 1.75 28.53
CA GLN A 261 9.19 2.20 29.74
C GLN A 261 8.99 3.73 29.87
N SER A 262 9.49 4.55 28.94
CA SER A 262 9.46 6.01 29.03
C SER A 262 9.45 6.64 27.64
N GLN A 263 8.26 6.82 27.08
CA GLN A 263 7.85 8.04 26.34
C GLN A 263 6.42 7.86 25.85
N GLN A 264 5.51 8.69 26.38
CA GLN A 264 4.11 8.86 25.97
C GLN A 264 3.96 9.50 24.57
N GLU A 265 5.01 9.53 23.73
CA GLU A 265 5.08 10.42 22.57
C GLU A 265 5.47 9.74 21.23
N PHE A 266 5.31 8.40 21.12
CA PHE A 266 5.34 7.70 19.82
C PHE A 266 3.98 7.08 19.44
N LEU A 267 2.92 7.71 19.92
CA LEU A 267 1.53 7.40 19.60
C LEU A 267 0.91 8.53 18.76
N ASP A 268 1.37 8.66 17.52
CA ASP A 268 0.63 9.31 16.42
C ASP A 268 1.34 8.85 15.13
N ILE A 269 0.75 8.26 14.09
CA ILE A 269 -0.62 8.18 13.60
C ILE A 269 -0.79 6.76 13.04
N ILE A 270 -1.85 6.05 13.40
CA ILE A 270 -2.40 4.97 12.55
C ILE A 270 -3.91 5.21 12.49
N GLU A 271 -4.35 6.00 11.52
CA GLU A 271 -5.70 5.87 10.98
C GLU A 271 -5.59 4.99 9.72
N VAL A 272 -5.47 3.67 9.91
CA VAL A 272 -5.66 2.74 8.80
C VAL A 272 -7.16 2.64 8.62
N ARG A 273 -7.71 3.42 7.70
CA ARG A 273 -9.02 3.14 7.14
C ARG A 273 -8.91 1.85 6.35
N VAL A 274 -9.27 0.74 6.98
CA VAL A 274 -9.75 -0.46 6.27
C VAL A 274 -11.15 -0.11 5.71
N ASP A 275 -11.22 0.91 4.84
CA ASP A 275 -12.48 1.33 4.24
C ASP A 275 -12.79 0.39 3.07
N LYS A 276 -13.77 -0.48 3.29
CA LYS A 276 -14.77 -0.93 2.30
C LYS A 276 -14.27 -1.34 0.89
N THR A 277 -13.07 -1.90 0.75
CA THR A 277 -12.63 -2.48 -0.54
C THR A 277 -13.53 -3.63 -1.00
N ILE A 278 -14.30 -4.23 -0.08
CA ILE A 278 -15.30 -5.27 -0.39
C ILE A 278 -16.50 -4.69 -1.17
N VAL A 279 -16.87 -3.42 -0.99
CA VAL A 279 -18.03 -2.79 -1.65
C VAL A 279 -17.73 -2.36 -3.09
N ASN A 280 -16.46 -2.08 -3.42
CA ASN A 280 -16.08 -1.56 -4.74
C ASN A 280 -15.86 -2.64 -5.81
N VAL A 281 -15.82 -3.93 -5.46
CA VAL A 281 -15.77 -5.02 -6.46
C VAL A 281 -17.11 -5.14 -7.19
N GLU A 282 -18.22 -4.83 -6.50
CA GLU A 282 -19.57 -4.89 -7.07
C GLU A 282 -19.81 -3.71 -8.03
N ALA A 283 -19.40 -2.50 -7.67
CA ALA A 283 -19.45 -1.33 -8.54
C ALA A 283 -18.49 -1.43 -9.75
N GLY A 284 -17.30 -2.03 -9.57
CA GLY A 284 -16.35 -2.26 -10.66
C GLY A 284 -16.85 -3.29 -11.68
N ASN A 285 -17.60 -4.31 -11.25
CA ASN A 285 -18.17 -5.31 -12.15
C ASN A 285 -19.33 -4.74 -12.98
N VAL A 286 -20.12 -3.82 -12.43
CA VAL A 286 -21.17 -3.08 -13.16
C VAL A 286 -20.58 -2.17 -14.24
N GLN A 287 -19.42 -1.56 -14.01
CA GLN A 287 -18.74 -0.75 -15.02
C GLN A 287 -18.08 -1.60 -16.13
N LEU A 288 -17.64 -2.83 -15.85
CA LEU A 288 -17.10 -3.74 -16.85
C LEU A 288 -18.17 -4.38 -17.74
N THR A 289 -19.36 -4.67 -17.21
CA THR A 289 -20.51 -5.14 -18.03
C THR A 289 -21.06 -4.01 -18.91
N GLN A 290 -21.14 -2.78 -18.39
CA GLN A 290 -21.58 -1.62 -19.16
C GLN A 290 -20.56 -1.19 -20.23
N ALA A 291 -19.26 -1.38 -19.99
CA ALA A 291 -18.21 -1.17 -20.99
C ALA A 291 -18.24 -2.20 -22.12
N ASN A 292 -18.63 -3.45 -21.86
CA ASN A 292 -18.73 -4.48 -22.89
C ASN A 292 -20.01 -4.33 -23.75
N GLU A 293 -21.13 -3.90 -23.17
CA GLU A 293 -22.32 -3.51 -23.94
C GLU A 293 -22.10 -2.24 -24.78
N SER A 294 -21.36 -1.24 -24.27
CA SER A 294 -21.02 -0.03 -25.03
C SER A 294 -20.02 -0.30 -26.17
N ALA A 295 -19.08 -1.24 -25.99
CA ALA A 295 -18.14 -1.65 -27.03
C ALA A 295 -18.79 -2.50 -28.14
N LEU A 296 -19.80 -3.32 -27.83
CA LEU A 296 -20.56 -4.08 -28.83
C LEU A 296 -21.60 -3.23 -29.57
N GLY A 297 -22.18 -2.21 -28.91
CA GLY A 297 -23.11 -1.26 -29.53
C GLY A 297 -22.48 -0.37 -30.61
N ALA A 298 -21.20 -0.01 -30.47
CA ALA A 298 -20.51 0.87 -31.41
C ALA A 298 -20.42 0.32 -32.85
N ARG A 299 -20.39 -1.02 -33.02
CA ARG A 299 -20.29 -1.64 -34.36
C ARG A 299 -21.62 -1.64 -35.12
N ASN A 300 -22.75 -1.62 -34.42
CA ASN A 300 -24.07 -1.59 -35.04
C ASN A 300 -24.51 -0.16 -35.39
N THR A 301 -24.15 0.84 -34.58
CA THR A 301 -24.43 2.25 -34.88
C THR A 301 -23.67 2.73 -36.12
N GLN A 302 -22.44 2.24 -36.35
CA GLN A 302 -21.67 2.53 -37.57
C GLN A 302 -22.35 2.01 -38.85
N LYS A 303 -23.01 0.85 -38.81
CA LYS A 303 -23.73 0.30 -39.97
C LYS A 303 -25.01 1.08 -40.28
N ILE A 304 -25.70 1.58 -39.26
CA ILE A 304 -26.92 2.38 -39.43
C ILE A 304 -26.59 3.73 -40.08
N ILE A 305 -25.53 4.41 -39.61
CA ILE A 305 -25.07 5.68 -40.20
C ILE A 305 -24.61 5.49 -41.66
N ALA A 306 -23.86 4.43 -41.95
CA ALA A 306 -23.46 4.12 -43.33
C ALA A 306 -24.66 3.84 -44.24
N GLY A 307 -25.68 3.15 -43.75
CA GLY A 307 -26.92 2.89 -44.49
C GLY A 307 -27.69 4.18 -44.84
N VAL A 308 -27.81 5.11 -43.90
CA VAL A 308 -28.48 6.41 -44.13
C VAL A 308 -27.74 7.24 -45.18
N VAL A 309 -26.40 7.26 -45.15
CA VAL A 309 -25.59 7.98 -46.14
C VAL A 309 -25.79 7.41 -47.55
N VAL A 310 -25.83 6.08 -47.70
CA VAL A 310 -26.08 5.44 -49.01
C VAL A 310 -27.46 5.81 -49.55
N VAL A 311 -28.50 5.79 -48.73
CA VAL A 311 -29.86 6.17 -49.14
C VAL A 311 -29.92 7.62 -49.62
N VAL A 312 -29.26 8.55 -48.92
CA VAL A 312 -29.19 9.96 -49.34
C VAL A 312 -28.49 10.11 -50.69
N VAL A 313 -27.39 9.37 -50.92
CA VAL A 313 -26.69 9.38 -52.22
C VAL A 313 -27.59 8.85 -53.35
N VAL A 314 -28.36 7.78 -53.11
CA VAL A 314 -29.31 7.26 -54.11
C VAL A 314 -30.38 8.29 -54.44
N ILE A 315 -30.93 8.98 -53.44
CA ILE A 315 -31.94 10.03 -53.65
C ILE A 315 -31.37 11.18 -54.51
N ILE A 316 -30.13 11.60 -54.24
CA ILE A 316 -29.45 12.64 -55.04
C ILE A 316 -29.27 12.17 -56.49
N ILE A 317 -28.88 10.91 -56.72
CA ILE A 317 -28.75 10.34 -58.07
C ILE A 317 -30.10 10.32 -58.78
N ILE A 318 -31.18 9.92 -58.11
CA ILE A 318 -32.53 9.92 -58.71
C ILE A 318 -32.94 11.34 -59.10
N ILE A 319 -32.70 12.34 -58.24
CA ILE A 319 -33.01 13.75 -58.55
C ILE A 319 -32.20 14.22 -59.76
N LEU A 320 -30.91 13.87 -59.82
CA LEU A 320 -30.07 14.23 -60.97
C LEU A 320 -30.55 13.54 -62.25
N VAL A 321 -30.94 12.26 -62.21
CA VAL A 321 -31.49 11.57 -63.39
C VAL A 321 -32.82 12.18 -63.80
N VAL A 322 -33.71 12.58 -62.89
CA VAL A 322 -34.97 13.25 -63.25
C VAL A 322 -34.71 14.64 -63.83
N LYS A 323 -33.74 15.39 -63.30
CA LYS A 323 -33.39 16.72 -63.80
C LYS A 323 -32.62 16.71 -65.12
N PHE A 324 -31.79 15.69 -65.35
CA PHE A 324 -30.97 15.54 -66.55
C PHE A 324 -31.52 14.49 -67.53
N ALA A 325 -32.67 13.87 -67.24
CA ALA A 325 -33.37 13.04 -68.20
C ALA A 325 -33.75 13.93 -69.38
N PRO A 326 -33.16 13.72 -70.57
CA PRO A 326 -33.51 14.50 -71.74
C PRO A 326 -34.99 14.25 -72.03
N ALA A 327 -35.78 15.32 -72.04
CA ALA A 327 -37.15 15.26 -72.52
C ALA A 327 -37.13 14.66 -73.93
N LYS A 328 -37.65 13.43 -74.07
CA LYS A 328 -37.80 12.77 -75.37
C LYS A 328 -38.65 13.68 -76.25
N LYS A 329 -38.01 14.32 -77.24
CA LYS A 329 -38.63 14.64 -78.53
C LYS A 329 -38.38 13.49 -79.48
#